data_AF-D9PLZ6-F1
#
_entry.id   AF-D9PLZ6-F1
#
_cell.length_a   1.000
_cell.length_b   1.000
_cell.length_c   1.000
_cell.angle_alpha   90.00
_cell.angle_beta   90.00
_cell.angle_gamma   90.00
#
_symmetry.space_group_name_H-M   'P 1'
#
loop_
_entity.id
_entity.type
_entity.pdbx_description
1 polymer ?
#
loop_
_entity_poly.entity_id
_entity_poly.type
_entity_poly.pdbx_seq_one_letter_code
_entity_poly.pdbx_strand_id
1 'polypeptide(L)' 'MHITASSPEYLKSSDISVEVVEKEKSIQLEMMKNDPKMANKPDEVLLKIIEGKMSKFKDDISLLEQAFVMNPDQKVKDFI' A
#
# COMPACT_ATOMS: atom_id res chain seq x y z
N MET A 1 -20.16 -3.09 6.61
CA MET A 1 -19.81 -4.05 5.53
C MET A 1 -18.42 -3.77 4.94
N HIS A 2 -18.05 -2.52 4.62
CA HIS A 2 -16.73 -2.21 4.05
C HIS A 2 -15.54 -2.70 4.90
N ILE A 3 -15.52 -2.39 6.20
CA ILE A 3 -14.45 -2.82 7.12
C ILE A 3 -14.25 -4.35 7.12
N THR A 4 -15.34 -5.13 7.04
CA THR A 4 -15.27 -6.60 7.02
C THR A 4 -14.71 -7.15 5.70
N ALA A 5 -14.88 -6.42 4.60
CA ALA A 5 -14.39 -6.81 3.29
C ALA A 5 -12.95 -6.33 3.02
N SER A 6 -12.59 -5.14 3.52
CA SER A 6 -11.32 -4.47 3.24
C SER A 6 -10.32 -4.52 4.40
N SER A 7 -10.74 -4.96 5.60
CA SER A 7 -9.90 -5.16 6.79
C SER A 7 -8.79 -4.12 7.02
N PRO A 8 -9.11 -2.81 7.06
CA PRO A 8 -8.10 -1.78 7.32
C PRO A 8 -7.53 -1.94 8.73
N GLU A 9 -6.21 -1.77 8.85
CA GLU A 9 -5.50 -1.80 10.13
C GLU A 9 -5.46 -0.42 10.80
N TYR A 10 -5.54 0.65 10.00
CA TYR A 10 -5.43 2.04 10.45
C TYR A 10 -6.62 2.88 9.99
N LEU A 11 -6.92 3.96 10.71
CA LEU A 11 -7.94 4.91 10.29
C LEU A 11 -7.40 5.80 9.15
N LYS A 12 -6.24 6.42 9.35
CA LYS A 12 -5.61 7.35 8.40
C LYS A 12 -4.19 6.92 8.08
N SER A 13 -3.68 7.36 6.93
CA SER A 13 -2.29 7.07 6.52
C SER A 13 -1.26 7.72 7.46
N SER A 14 -1.65 8.78 8.17
CA SER A 14 -0.82 9.45 9.18
C SER A 14 -0.65 8.63 10.47
N ASP A 15 -1.56 7.69 10.74
CA ASP A 15 -1.51 6.85 11.93
C ASP A 15 -0.58 5.63 11.74
N ILE A 16 -0.08 5.43 10.52
CA ILE A 16 0.82 4.32 10.19
C ILE A 16 2.22 4.65 10.73
N SER A 17 2.68 3.85 11.69
CA SER A 17 4.03 3.97 12.24
C SER A 17 5.10 3.78 11.17
N VAL A 18 6.17 4.58 11.26
CA VAL A 18 7.33 4.52 10.33
C VAL A 18 7.94 3.11 10.30
N GLU A 19 7.97 2.42 11.44
CA GLU A 19 8.46 1.04 11.54
C GLU A 19 7.69 0.06 10.65
N VAL A 20 6.37 0.20 10.53
CA VAL A 20 5.55 -0.67 9.67
C VAL A 20 5.85 -0.40 8.20
N VAL A 21 5.99 0.88 7.84
CA VAL A 21 6.35 1.28 6.47
C VAL A 21 7.74 0.78 6.10
N GLU A 22 8.73 0.90 7.01
CA GLU A 22 10.09 0.42 6.77
C GLU A 22 10.16 -1.11 6.67
N LYS A 23 9.43 -1.81 7.55
CA LYS A 23 9.32 -3.26 7.51
C LYS A 23 8.73 -3.73 6.20
N GLU A 24 7.60 -3.15 5.77
CA GLU A 24 7.00 -3.49 4.49
C GLU A 24 7.91 -3.13 3.30
N LYS A 25 8.59 -1.98 3.35
CA LYS A 25 9.57 -1.58 2.33
C LYS A 25 10.69 -2.58 2.20
N SER A 26 11.22 -3.09 3.33
CA SER A 26 12.28 -4.11 3.33
C SER A 26 11.80 -5.42 2.72
N ILE A 27 10.61 -5.89 3.10
CA ILE A 27 9.97 -7.09 2.53
C ILE A 27 9.78 -6.96 1.03
N GLN A 28 9.29 -5.82 0.54
CA GLN A 28 9.14 -5.59 -0.89
C GLN A 28 10.46 -5.51 -1.65
N LEU A 29 11.49 -4.92 -1.03
CA LEU A 29 12.85 -4.92 -1.57
C LEU A 29 13.40 -6.34 -1.73
N GLU A 30 13.23 -7.17 -0.70
CA GLU A 30 13.63 -8.58 -0.73
C GLU A 30 12.83 -9.38 -1.76
N MET A 31 11.50 -9.18 -1.84
CA MET A 31 10.66 -9.79 -2.87
C MET A 31 11.13 -9.41 -4.28
N MET A 32 11.44 -8.13 -4.53
CA MET A 32 11.89 -7.70 -5.85
C MET A 32 13.28 -8.21 -6.22
N LYS A 33 14.20 -8.31 -5.24
CA LYS A 33 15.52 -8.92 -5.45
C LYS A 33 15.42 -10.41 -5.76
N ASN A 34 14.49 -11.10 -5.12
CA ASN A 34 14.25 -12.53 -5.34
C ASN A 34 13.45 -12.82 -6.61
N ASP A 35 12.77 -11.82 -7.20
CA ASP A 35 11.97 -12.01 -8.41
C ASP A 35 12.86 -11.89 -9.68
N PRO A 36 13.10 -12.99 -10.41
CA PRO A 36 14.05 -13.02 -11.54
C PRO A 36 13.63 -12.13 -12.72
N LYS A 37 12.36 -11.71 -12.79
CA LYS A 37 11.85 -10.77 -13.80
C LYS A 37 12.12 -9.30 -13.45
N MET A 38 12.42 -9.01 -12.19
CA MET A 38 12.65 -7.66 -11.67
C MET A 38 14.14 -7.42 -11.40
N ALA A 39 14.92 -8.46 -11.09
CA ALA A 39 16.37 -8.40 -10.92
C ALA A 39 17.13 -7.87 -12.15
N ASN A 40 16.56 -7.97 -13.35
CA ASN A 40 17.15 -7.48 -14.60
C ASN A 40 16.73 -6.05 -14.96
N LYS A 41 15.92 -5.37 -14.14
CA LYS A 41 15.46 -4.01 -14.40
C LYS A 41 16.41 -2.99 -13.74
N PRO A 42 16.60 -1.80 -14.34
CA PRO A 42 17.42 -0.75 -13.73
C PRO A 42 16.93 -0.36 -12.33
N ASP A 43 17.87 0.00 -11.44
CA ASP A 43 17.56 0.40 -10.06
C ASP A 43 16.54 1.53 -9.96
N GLU A 44 16.56 2.49 -10.91
CA GLU A 44 15.55 3.56 -10.98
C GLU A 44 14.13 3.03 -11.20
N VAL A 45 13.97 1.96 -11.98
CA VAL A 45 12.68 1.34 -12.25
C VAL A 45 12.21 0.58 -11.01
N LEU A 46 13.10 -0.16 -10.36
CA LEU A 46 12.82 -0.84 -9.10
C LEU A 46 12.37 0.15 -8.01
N LEU A 47 13.07 1.27 -7.85
CA LEU A 47 12.72 2.33 -6.90
C LEU A 47 11.31 2.89 -7.17
N LYS A 48 10.99 3.22 -8.43
CA LYS A 48 9.65 3.69 -8.81
C LYS A 48 8.56 2.65 -8.52
N ILE A 49 8.84 1.36 -8.74
CA ILE A 49 7.86 0.31 -8.45
C ILE A 49 7.67 0.15 -6.94
N ILE A 50 8.74 0.19 -6.15
CA ILE A 50 8.65 0.13 -4.67
C ILE A 50 7.86 1.32 -4.15
N GLU A 51 8.12 2.51 -4.64
CA GLU A 51 7.41 3.73 -4.24
C GLU A 51 5.91 3.63 -4.53
N GLY A 52 5.54 3.20 -5.73
CA GLY A 52 4.14 2.97 -6.10
C GLY A 52 3.47 1.89 -5.27
N LYS A 53 4.14 0.75 -5.03
CA LYS A 53 3.61 -0.31 -4.16
C LYS A 53 3.50 0.13 -2.71
N MET A 54 4.41 0.96 -2.22
CA MET A 54 4.37 1.48 -0.85
C MET A 54 3.26 2.49 -0.66
N SER A 55 3.01 3.33 -1.66
CA SER A 55 1.83 4.20 -1.68
C SER A 55 0.56 3.36 -1.62
N LYS A 56 0.47 2.34 -2.48
CA LYS A 56 -0.69 1.45 -2.52
C LYS A 56 -0.90 0.70 -1.19
N PHE A 57 0.18 0.20 -0.58
CA PHE A 57 0.11 -0.45 0.72
C PHE A 57 -0.48 0.48 1.79
N LYS A 58 -0.02 1.74 1.85
CA LYS A 58 -0.57 2.73 2.78
C LYS A 58 -2.06 2.98 2.52
N ASP A 59 -2.47 3.07 1.26
CA ASP A 59 -3.87 3.24 0.88
C ASP A 59 -4.71 2.00 1.26
N ASP A 60 -4.16 0.79 1.07
CA ASP A 60 -4.84 -0.47 1.34
C ASP A 60 -4.99 -0.75 2.85
N ILE A 61 -4.09 -0.25 3.72
CA ILE A 61 -4.21 -0.45 5.17
C ILE A 61 -4.90 0.71 5.91
N SER A 62 -5.18 1.83 5.24
CA SER A 62 -5.81 3.00 5.86
C SER A 62 -7.25 3.20 5.39
N LEU A 63 -8.21 3.07 6.33
CA LEU A 63 -9.65 3.12 6.04
C LEU A 63 -10.03 4.33 5.19
N LEU A 64 -9.53 5.52 5.52
CA LEU A 64 -9.91 6.76 4.81
C LEU A 64 -9.45 6.81 3.35
N GLU A 65 -8.32 6.19 3.02
CA GLU A 65 -7.78 6.23 1.66
C GLU A 65 -8.24 5.05 0.80
N GLN A 66 -8.82 4.02 1.40
CA GLN A 66 -9.41 2.88 0.69
C GLN A 66 -10.55 3.32 -0.24
N ALA A 67 -10.64 2.64 -1.39
CA ALA A 67 -11.78 2.72 -2.27
C ALA A 67 -13.01 2.07 -1.60
N PHE A 68 -14.17 2.71 -1.67
CA PHE A 68 -15.36 2.20 -1.02
C PHE A 68 -15.87 0.94 -1.73
N VAL A 69 -16.10 -0.14 -0.96
CA VAL A 69 -16.45 -1.47 -1.51
C VAL A 69 -17.73 -1.46 -2.36
N MET A 70 -18.68 -0.57 -2.05
CA MET A 70 -19.92 -0.45 -2.84
C MET A 70 -19.78 0.54 -4.00
N ASN A 71 -18.82 1.46 -3.96
CA ASN A 71 -18.55 2.42 -5.03
C ASN A 71 -17.04 2.72 -5.11
N PRO A 72 -16.27 1.96 -5.90
CA PRO A 72 -14.81 2.08 -5.97
C PRO A 72 -14.31 3.41 -6.53
N ASP A 73 -15.17 4.19 -7.19
CA ASP A 73 -14.83 5.51 -7.74
C ASP A 73 -14.68 6.59 -6.65
N GLN A 74 -15.11 6.28 -5.42
CA GLN A 74 -15.05 7.19 -4.28
C GLN A 74 -14.25 6.56 -3.14
N LYS A 75 -13.52 7.39 -2.40
CA LYS A 75 -12.80 6.93 -1.21
C LYS A 75 -13.74 6.94 -0.01
N VAL A 76 -13.45 6.10 0.98
CA VAL A 76 -14.25 6.04 2.21
C VAL A 76 -14.31 7.40 2.91
N LYS A 77 -13.25 8.20 2.85
CA LYS A 77 -13.23 9.57 3.40
C LYS A 77 -14.26 10.51 2.78
N ASP A 78 -14.72 10.25 1.55
CA ASP A 78 -15.72 11.08 0.88
C ASP A 78 -17.14 10.84 1.42
N PHE A 79 -17.31 9.79 2.24
CA PHE A 79 -18.58 9.41 2.88
C PHE A 79 -18.67 9.77 4.37
N ILE A 80 -17.59 10.30 4.97
CA ILE A 80 -17.45 10.56 6.42
C ILE A 80 -17.36 12.07 6.70
#